data_AF-A0A6L3EGQ4-F1
#
_entry.id   AF-A0A6L3EGQ4-F1
#
_cell.length_a   1.000
_cell.length_b   1.000
_cell.length_c   1.000
_cell.angle_alpha   90.00
_cell.angle_beta   90.00
_cell.angle_gamma   90.00
#
_symmetry.space_group_name_H-M   'P 1'
#
loop_
_entity.id
_entity.type
_entity.pdbx_description
1 polymer ?
#
loop_
_entity_poly.entity_id
_entity_poly.type
_entity_poly.pdbx_seq_one_letter_code
_entity_poly.pdbx_strand_id
1 'polypeptide(L)'
;MLTHWRAGSPAFRTNGSGEGVMLSFIYRLCRDFENEMGYPPNVLLINAAHLEKLRDSLGGEADFNVIRNRLGLEILQREDAVHPSVNWLTSASRRAG
;
A
#
# COMPACT_ATOMS: atom_id res chain seq x y z
N MET A 1 27.95 23.14 -29.65
CA MET A 1 26.57 22.88 -30.14
C MET A 1 25.92 21.89 -29.20
N LEU A 2 24.94 22.35 -28.42
CA LEU A 2 24.20 21.54 -27.44
C LEU A 2 23.03 20.82 -28.11
N THR A 3 22.84 19.55 -27.84
CA THR A 3 21.52 18.90 -27.85
C THR A 3 21.20 18.47 -26.42
N HIS A 4 20.20 19.15 -25.87
CA HIS A 4 19.66 19.00 -24.53
C HIS A 4 18.66 17.84 -24.57
N TRP A 5 18.91 16.74 -23.85
CA TRP A 5 17.86 15.78 -23.48
C TRP A 5 17.59 15.92 -21.98
N ARG A 6 16.38 16.38 -21.67
CA ARG A 6 15.78 16.39 -20.33
C ARG A 6 15.51 14.95 -19.91
N ALA A 7 16.14 14.50 -18.83
CA ALA A 7 15.62 13.40 -18.02
C ALA A 7 15.42 13.94 -16.60
N GLY A 8 14.27 14.57 -16.39
CA GLY A 8 13.75 14.82 -15.05
C GLY A 8 13.27 13.50 -14.47
N SER A 9 14.17 12.75 -13.86
CA SER A 9 13.82 11.72 -12.90
C SER A 9 13.72 12.40 -11.54
N PRO A 10 12.53 12.57 -10.93
CA PRO A 10 12.50 12.91 -9.52
C PRO A 10 13.02 11.67 -8.77
N ALA A 11 14.29 11.71 -8.41
CA ALA A 11 14.82 10.88 -7.35
C ALA A 11 13.93 11.14 -6.14
N PHE A 12 13.07 10.18 -5.81
CA PHE A 12 12.25 10.20 -4.61
C PHE A 12 13.21 10.40 -3.45
N ARG A 13 13.23 11.62 -2.92
CA ARG A 13 14.11 12.02 -1.82
C ARG A 13 13.55 11.31 -0.59
N THR A 14 14.00 10.09 -0.32
CA THR A 14 13.73 9.41 0.95
C THR A 14 14.51 10.15 2.02
N ASN A 15 13.88 11.15 2.62
CA ASN A 15 14.33 11.72 3.88
C ASN A 15 14.43 10.57 4.90
N GLY A 16 15.47 10.57 5.74
CA GLY A 16 15.97 9.43 6.53
C GLY A 16 15.09 8.90 7.67
N SER A 17 13.79 8.74 7.47
CA SER A 17 12.87 8.02 8.36
C SER A 17 11.97 7.16 7.46
N GLY A 18 11.70 5.91 7.83
CA GLY A 18 10.94 4.93 7.01
C GLY A 18 9.48 5.28 6.71
N GLU A 19 9.07 6.53 6.92
CA GLU A 19 7.73 7.11 6.97
C GLU A 19 7.01 7.20 5.61
N GLY A 20 7.57 6.66 4.53
CA GLY A 20 6.91 6.67 3.21
C GLY A 20 7.13 5.41 2.38
N VAL A 21 8.00 4.51 2.85
CA VAL A 21 8.41 3.32 2.08
C VAL A 21 7.30 2.28 2.10
N MET A 22 6.58 2.14 3.21
CA MET A 22 5.53 1.13 3.33
C MET A 22 4.32 1.45 2.45
N LEU A 23 3.87 2.71 2.44
CA LEU A 23 2.74 3.14 1.63
C LEU A 23 3.03 2.96 0.13
N SER A 24 4.20 3.41 -0.32
CA SER A 24 4.63 3.27 -1.71
C SER A 24 4.82 1.81 -2.12
N PHE A 25 5.23 0.93 -1.19
CA PHE A 25 5.27 -0.52 -1.40
C PHE A 25 3.87 -1.11 -1.62
N ILE A 26 2.87 -0.74 -0.79
CA ILE A 26 1.48 -1.22 -0.97
C ILE A 26 0.89 -0.76 -2.30
N TYR A 27 1.09 0.49 -2.70
CA TYR A 27 0.63 0.96 -4.02
C TYR A 27 1.26 0.20 -5.17
N ARG A 28 2.56 -0.12 -5.05
CA ARG A 28 3.25 -0.95 -6.04
C ARG A 28 2.66 -2.35 -6.11
N LEU A 29 2.39 -3.00 -4.97
CA LEU A 29 1.72 -4.30 -4.94
C LEU A 29 0.35 -4.26 -5.62
N CYS A 30 -0.44 -3.22 -5.37
CA CYS A 30 -1.76 -3.07 -6.01
C CYS A 30 -1.64 -2.96 -7.52
N ARG A 31 -0.66 -2.18 -8.00
CA ARG A 31 -0.40 -1.98 -9.41
C ARG A 31 0.12 -3.24 -10.09
N ASP A 32 0.99 -3.98 -9.43
CA ASP A 32 1.52 -5.26 -9.94
C ASP A 32 0.36 -6.25 -10.13
N PHE A 33 -0.46 -6.41 -9.09
CA PHE A 33 -1.64 -7.26 -9.11
C PHE A 33 -2.64 -6.86 -10.21
N GLU A 34 -2.92 -5.56 -10.37
CA GLU A 34 -3.81 -5.08 -11.43
C GLU A 34 -3.26 -5.37 -12.83
N ASN A 35 -1.95 -5.21 -13.04
CA ASN A 35 -1.32 -5.55 -14.32
C ASN A 35 -1.36 -7.05 -14.60
N GLU A 36 -1.20 -7.89 -13.58
CA GLU A 36 -1.20 -9.35 -13.72
C GLU A 36 -2.62 -9.93 -13.90
N MET A 37 -3.60 -9.42 -13.15
CA MET A 37 -4.95 -9.97 -13.09
C MET A 37 -5.96 -9.23 -13.98
N GLY A 38 -5.68 -7.98 -14.35
CA GLY A 38 -6.58 -7.12 -15.14
C GLY A 38 -7.68 -6.43 -14.32
N TYR A 39 -7.62 -6.50 -12.99
CA TYR A 39 -8.54 -5.81 -12.08
C TYR A 39 -7.84 -5.43 -10.76
N PRO A 40 -8.28 -4.35 -10.09
CA PRO A 40 -7.65 -3.92 -8.85
C PRO A 40 -7.91 -4.91 -7.70
N PRO A 41 -6.96 -5.11 -6.78
CA PRO A 41 -7.23 -5.85 -5.56
C PRO A 41 -8.24 -5.09 -4.70
N ASN A 42 -8.92 -5.80 -3.81
CA ASN A 42 -9.85 -5.21 -2.85
C ASN A 42 -9.48 -5.55 -1.40
N VAL A 43 -8.46 -6.39 -1.18
CA VAL A 43 -7.98 -6.79 0.14
C VAL A 43 -6.47 -6.62 0.27
N LEU A 44 -6.03 -6.10 1.40
CA LEU A 44 -4.65 -6.07 1.87
C LEU A 44 -4.50 -7.03 3.06
N LEU A 45 -3.69 -8.06 2.88
CA LEU A 45 -3.25 -8.98 3.93
C LEU A 45 -1.97 -8.44 4.56
N ILE A 46 -1.99 -8.21 5.86
CA ILE A 46 -0.86 -7.59 6.57
C ILE A 46 -0.78 -8.10 8.01
N ASN A 47 0.40 -8.14 8.61
CA ASN A 47 0.55 -8.47 10.03
C ASN A 47 0.52 -7.20 10.90
N ALA A 48 0.48 -7.37 12.24
CA ALA A 48 0.44 -6.26 13.19
C ALA A 48 1.60 -5.27 13.00
N ALA A 49 2.83 -5.78 12.96
CA ALA A 49 4.05 -4.97 12.88
C ALA A 49 4.13 -4.15 11.58
N HIS A 50 3.67 -4.72 10.47
CA HIS A 50 3.60 -4.06 9.18
C HIS A 50 2.47 -3.03 9.12
N LEU A 51 1.35 -3.30 9.78
CA LEU A 51 0.26 -2.33 9.92
C LEU A 51 0.72 -1.11 10.71
N GLU A 52 1.49 -1.29 11.79
CA GLU A 52 2.08 -0.17 12.54
C GLU A 52 3.01 0.69 11.67
N LYS A 53 3.87 0.08 10.85
CA LYS A 53 4.71 0.82 9.90
C LYS A 53 3.89 1.56 8.83
N LEU A 54 2.79 0.97 8.40
CA LEU A 54 1.86 1.60 7.46
C LEU A 54 1.14 2.80 8.10
N ARG A 55 0.77 2.69 9.39
CA ARG A 55 0.20 3.79 10.18
C ARG A 55 1.18 4.94 10.34
N ASP A 56 2.42 4.62 10.71
CA ASP A 56 3.51 5.57 10.80
C ASP A 56 3.70 6.32 9.46
N SER A 57 3.69 5.57 8.34
CA SER A 57 3.76 6.18 7.00
C SER A 57 2.57 7.05 6.60
N LEU A 58 1.44 6.92 7.29
CA LEU A 58 0.22 7.71 7.07
C LEU A 58 0.10 8.88 8.06
N GLY A 59 1.09 9.09 8.93
CA GLY A 59 1.10 10.16 9.93
C GLY A 59 0.87 9.71 11.37
N GLY A 60 1.13 8.43 11.70
CA GLY A 60 1.16 7.87 13.05
C GLY A 60 -0.20 7.73 13.76
N GLU A 61 -1.06 8.73 13.65
CA GLU A 61 -2.40 8.80 14.26
C GLU A 61 -3.50 8.24 13.36
N ALA A 62 -3.15 7.63 12.23
CA ALA A 62 -4.13 7.07 11.32
C ALA A 62 -4.87 5.89 11.98
N ASP A 63 -6.17 6.10 12.20
CA ASP A 63 -7.11 5.06 12.60
C ASP A 63 -7.29 4.02 11.49
N PHE A 64 -7.62 2.79 11.86
CA PHE A 64 -7.77 1.68 10.91
C PHE A 64 -8.75 2.00 9.78
N ASN A 65 -9.84 2.69 10.11
CA ASN A 65 -10.84 3.14 9.14
C ASN A 65 -10.29 4.19 8.16
N VAL A 66 -9.41 5.07 8.63
CA VAL A 66 -8.73 6.07 7.79
C VAL A 66 -7.79 5.38 6.80
N ILE A 67 -7.04 4.37 7.25
CA ILE A 67 -6.15 3.58 6.40
C ILE A 67 -6.97 2.84 5.33
N ARG A 68 -8.07 2.19 5.72
CA ARG A 68 -8.99 1.49 4.82
C ARG A 68 -9.54 2.43 3.75
N ASN A 69 -10.03 3.60 4.16
CA ASN A 69 -10.60 4.60 3.26
C ASN A 69 -9.53 5.23 2.34
N ARG A 70 -8.31 5.41 2.84
CA ARG A 70 -7.17 5.93 2.05
C ARG A 70 -6.71 4.96 0.98
N LEU A 71 -6.64 3.67 1.31
CA LEU A 71 -6.19 2.64 0.39
C LEU A 71 -7.31 2.16 -0.54
N GLY A 72 -8.58 2.29 -0.12
CA GLY A 72 -9.71 1.68 -0.83
C GLY A 72 -9.72 0.16 -0.74
N LEU A 73 -9.02 -0.41 0.24
CA LEU A 73 -8.83 -1.86 0.41
C LEU A 73 -9.35 -2.29 1.78
N GLU A 74 -10.01 -3.45 1.84
CA GLU A 74 -10.25 -4.17 3.09
C GLU A 74 -8.91 -4.60 3.69
N ILE A 75 -8.66 -4.29 4.96
CA ILE A 75 -7.41 -4.70 5.60
C ILE A 75 -7.71 -5.93 6.46
N LEU A 76 -7.07 -7.05 6.13
CA LEU A 76 -7.16 -8.29 6.90
C LEU A 76 -5.85 -8.53 7.63
N GLN A 77 -5.92 -8.47 8.95
CA GLN A 77 -4.77 -8.77 9.80
C GLN A 77 -4.56 -10.28 9.89
N ARG A 78 -3.36 -10.75 9.53
CA ARG A 78 -2.95 -12.15 9.57
C ARG A 78 -1.63 -12.27 10.31
N GLU A 79 -1.60 -13.09 11.35
CA GLU A 79 -0.38 -13.35 12.12
C GLU A 79 0.63 -14.19 11.33
N ASP A 80 0.14 -15.01 10.39
CA ASP A 80 0.94 -15.82 9.47
C ASP A 80 1.49 -15.03 8.27
N ALA A 81 1.10 -13.76 8.10
CA ALA A 81 1.56 -12.94 6.97
C ALA A 81 3.00 -12.45 7.19
N VAL A 82 3.95 -13.20 6.64
CA VAL A 82 5.38 -12.85 6.63
C VAL A 82 5.64 -11.56 5.83
N HIS A 83 4.88 -11.33 4.76
CA HIS A 83 4.97 -10.13 3.93
C HIS A 83 3.58 -9.53 3.67
N PRO A 84 3.48 -8.20 3.48
CA PRO A 84 2.24 -7.60 3.02
C PRO A 84 1.89 -8.15 1.63
N SER A 85 0.64 -8.50 1.41
CA SER A 85 0.18 -9.01 0.11
C SER A 85 -1.20 -8.48 -0.20
N VAL A 86 -1.46 -8.23 -1.48
CA VAL A 86 -2.78 -7.81 -1.95
C VAL A 86 -3.49 -9.01 -2.56
N ASN A 87 -4.80 -9.04 -2.42
CA ASN A 87 -5.62 -10.11 -2.98
C ASN A 87 -6.99 -9.57 -3.38
N TRP A 88 -7.70 -10.36 -4.16
CA TRP A 88 -9.08 -10.12 -4.51
C TRP A 88 -9.98 -11.17 -3.88
N LEU A 89 -10.88 -10.73 -3.00
CA LEU A 89 -11.87 -11.59 -2.34
C LEU A 89 -13.26 -11.11 -2.71
N THR A 90 -14.02 -11.96 -3.41
CA THR A 90 -15.45 -11.76 -3.72
C THR A 90 -16.30 -11.57 -2.46
N SER A 91 -15.87 -12.13 -1.33
CA SER A 91 -16.56 -12.08 -0.05
C SER A 91 -16.15 -10.90 0.85
N ALA A 92 -15.20 -10.05 0.43
CA ALA A 92 -14.75 -8.91 1.22
C ALA A 92 -15.91 -7.96 1.57
N SER A 93 -16.94 -7.87 0.72
CA SER A 93 -18.16 -7.09 0.98
C SER A 93 -19.13 -7.68 2.01
N ARG A 94 -18.73 -8.60 2.89
CA ARG A 94 -19.62 -9.14 3.94
C ARG A 94 -19.09 -8.87 5.34
N ARG A 95 -19.22 -7.61 5.78
CA ARG A 95 -19.58 -7.22 7.17
C ARG A 95 -19.68 -5.69 7.30
N ALA A 96 -20.84 -5.17 6.92
CA ALA A 96 -21.47 -4.02 7.54
C ALA A 96 -22.97 -4.37 7.59
N GLY A 97 -23.37 -4.99 8.70
CA GLY A 97 -24.73 -5.40 9.01
C GLY A 97 -24.89 -5.32 10.51
#